data_AF-A0A4E0R6Q5-F1
#
_entry.id   AF-A0A4E0R6Q5-F1
#
_cell.length_a   1.000
_cell.length_b   1.000
_cell.length_c   1.000
_cell.angle_alpha   90.00
_cell.angle_beta   90.00
_cell.angle_gamma   90.00
#
_symmetry.space_group_name_H-M   'P 1'
#
loop_
_entity.id
_entity.type
_entity.pdbx_description
1 polymer ?
#
loop_
_entity_poly.entity_id
_entity_poly.type
_entity_poly.pdbx_seq_one_letter_code
_entity_poly.pdbx_strand_id
1 'polypeptide(L)'
;MCPYFKAEELRVPGLLIIDTPGHESFTNLRVRGSSLCDLAILVVDLMHGLEEQTKESIRILRSRKTPFIVALNKIDRLYGWKSNPSVDVQTTLESQDQMTLNDFDDHFKKVVQDFALMELNVELFYKNSNQEEYVSMVPTSAHSGDGMGDLLASLCLHLQNKLSKRLAFSEELHASVMEVKELHGLGTTIDVIVVNGFIREGDTIVLAGQEGPIATQVRGLLQPAPMAELRVKGSYQHLKEIQGAQGVKLIAKDLEKALAGLPLHVATDLGEELYFKDEVLRGLKAALKAIAVSPLGVYVVASTLGSLESLLVYLKSVDIPYSGINIGTVHKKDVMKASVMVEREQKWAVILAFDVRVDRDAQRLAAELGVRIFTSDIIYRLQSQMEEYVEDLKRGNRRKHRDMAVYPCKLRILPDMVFNTRAPIVVGVHVEAGVVREGTPLCVPSRENINLGRIFSIEFNHKPVQEARTGQEVCVRIDPMDGETPKLYGRHFDHNDLMVSKISRESIDVMKEHFRSDLTKEDWKLMLELKKLFDIF
;
A
#
# COMPACT_ATOMS: atom_id res chain seq x y z
N MET A 1 9.47 -35.54 -23.10
CA MET A 1 10.52 -35.74 -22.08
C MET A 1 11.57 -34.66 -22.35
N CYS A 2 11.94 -33.85 -21.35
CA CYS A 2 12.80 -32.67 -21.56
C CYS A 2 14.24 -33.09 -21.93
N PRO A 3 14.73 -32.79 -23.15
CA PRO A 3 16.00 -33.34 -23.65
C PRO A 3 17.24 -32.80 -22.89
N TYR A 4 17.09 -31.65 -22.24
CA TYR A 4 18.13 -30.98 -21.46
C TYR A 4 18.13 -31.37 -19.97
N PHE A 5 17.24 -32.28 -19.54
CA PHE A 5 17.14 -32.73 -18.17
C PHE A 5 17.38 -34.23 -18.07
N LYS A 6 18.31 -34.64 -17.20
CA LYS A 6 18.61 -36.05 -16.92
C LYS A 6 18.25 -36.39 -15.49
N ALA A 7 17.40 -37.40 -15.31
CA ALA A 7 16.92 -37.78 -13.98
C ALA A 7 18.05 -38.30 -13.08
N GLU A 8 19.09 -38.88 -13.66
CA GLU A 8 20.26 -39.41 -12.95
C GLU A 8 21.11 -38.29 -12.31
N GLU A 9 20.96 -37.05 -12.77
CA GLU A 9 21.68 -35.88 -12.25
C GLU A 9 20.94 -35.20 -11.09
N LEU A 10 19.74 -35.66 -10.73
CA LEU A 10 18.92 -35.07 -9.67
C LEU A 10 19.49 -35.40 -8.29
N ARG A 11 19.84 -34.35 -7.54
CA ARG A 11 20.36 -34.47 -6.15
C ARG A 11 19.34 -34.14 -5.08
N VAL A 12 18.21 -33.55 -5.46
CA VAL A 12 17.17 -33.10 -4.53
C VAL A 12 16.17 -34.25 -4.32
N PRO A 13 15.83 -34.62 -3.08
CA PRO A 13 14.96 -35.78 -2.81
C PRO A 13 13.49 -35.54 -3.20
N GLY A 14 13.07 -34.28 -3.31
CA GLY A 14 11.72 -33.90 -3.69
C GLY A 14 11.51 -32.39 -3.58
N LEU A 15 10.30 -31.93 -3.95
CA LEU A 15 9.90 -30.53 -3.85
C LEU A 15 8.73 -30.41 -2.86
N LEU A 16 8.85 -29.50 -1.89
CA LEU A 16 7.73 -29.06 -1.06
C LEU A 16 7.12 -27.81 -1.70
N ILE A 17 5.89 -27.91 -2.19
CA ILE A 17 5.17 -26.79 -2.81
C ILE A 17 4.20 -26.22 -1.78
N ILE A 18 4.28 -24.91 -1.56
CA ILE A 18 3.34 -24.16 -0.74
C ILE A 18 2.40 -23.43 -1.70
N ASP A 19 1.14 -23.83 -1.73
CA ASP A 19 0.15 -23.10 -2.52
C ASP A 19 -0.28 -21.83 -1.77
N THR A 20 -0.08 -20.69 -2.41
CA THR A 20 -0.58 -19.40 -1.92
C THR A 20 -1.79 -19.00 -2.75
N PRO A 21 -2.96 -18.79 -2.14
CA PRO A 21 -4.15 -18.47 -2.90
C PRO A 21 -3.99 -17.11 -3.60
N GLY A 22 -4.41 -17.07 -4.87
CA GLY A 22 -4.27 -15.89 -5.72
C GLY A 22 -5.16 -14.72 -5.31
N HIS A 23 -6.28 -15.00 -4.62
CA HIS A 23 -7.22 -13.95 -4.24
C HIS A 23 -6.56 -12.90 -3.35
N GLU A 24 -6.90 -11.66 -3.61
CA GLU A 24 -6.34 -10.46 -3.01
C GLU A 24 -6.31 -10.48 -1.48
N SER A 25 -7.39 -10.93 -0.84
CA SER A 25 -7.52 -11.13 0.63
C SER A 25 -6.43 -11.99 1.27
N PHE A 26 -5.61 -12.69 0.49
CA PHE A 26 -4.55 -13.56 1.00
C PHE A 26 -3.14 -13.03 0.77
N THR A 27 -2.97 -11.70 0.64
CA THR A 27 -1.64 -11.06 0.61
C THR A 27 -0.74 -11.56 1.73
N ASN A 28 -1.27 -11.73 2.95
CA ASN A 28 -0.51 -12.25 4.08
C ASN A 28 0.14 -13.62 3.82
N LEU A 29 -0.54 -14.51 3.10
CA LEU A 29 -0.01 -15.83 2.77
C LEU A 29 1.08 -15.74 1.70
N ARG A 30 0.91 -14.89 0.69
CA ARG A 30 1.95 -14.65 -0.33
C ARG A 30 3.20 -14.07 0.28
N VAL A 31 3.02 -13.09 1.18
CA VAL A 31 4.11 -12.52 1.98
C VAL A 31 4.78 -13.62 2.80
N ARG A 32 4.03 -14.39 3.59
CA ARG A 32 4.64 -15.40 4.46
C ARG A 32 5.34 -16.52 3.67
N GLY A 33 4.72 -16.98 2.59
CA GLY A 33 5.29 -17.95 1.66
C GLY A 33 6.60 -17.45 1.06
N SER A 34 6.66 -16.21 0.60
CA SER A 34 7.88 -15.59 0.05
C SER A 34 9.03 -15.49 1.05
N SER A 35 8.76 -15.33 2.35
CA SER A 35 9.80 -15.33 3.39
C SER A 35 10.42 -16.71 3.63
N LEU A 36 9.63 -17.77 3.42
CA LEU A 36 9.99 -19.12 3.83
C LEU A 36 10.40 -20.01 2.66
N CYS A 37 10.04 -19.64 1.42
CA CYS A 37 10.43 -20.39 0.25
C CYS A 37 11.86 -20.04 -0.21
N ASP A 38 12.56 -21.06 -0.69
CA ASP A 38 13.87 -20.89 -1.34
C ASP A 38 13.74 -20.36 -2.78
N LEU A 39 12.63 -20.68 -3.43
CA LEU A 39 12.32 -20.33 -4.82
C LEU A 39 10.80 -20.20 -4.97
N ALA A 40 10.33 -19.24 -5.76
CA ALA A 40 8.90 -19.06 -6.04
C ALA A 40 8.54 -19.33 -7.52
N ILE A 41 7.29 -19.72 -7.75
CA ILE A 41 6.69 -19.81 -9.09
C ILE A 41 5.69 -18.66 -9.21
N LEU A 42 5.95 -17.72 -10.12
CA LEU A 42 5.01 -16.65 -10.46
C LEU A 42 4.16 -17.11 -11.65
N VAL A 43 2.88 -17.39 -11.40
CA VAL A 43 1.96 -17.81 -12.46
C VAL A 43 1.36 -16.57 -13.14
N VAL A 44 1.49 -16.48 -14.46
CA VAL A 44 0.96 -15.38 -15.27
C VAL A 44 0.07 -15.97 -16.35
N ASP A 45 -1.14 -15.43 -16.51
CA ASP A 45 -2.03 -15.80 -17.62
C ASP A 45 -1.52 -15.15 -18.91
N LEU A 46 -1.16 -15.95 -19.92
CA LEU A 46 -0.69 -15.45 -21.21
C LEU A 46 -1.70 -14.51 -21.87
N MET A 47 -3.00 -14.78 -21.71
CA MET A 47 -4.05 -14.03 -22.40
C MET A 47 -4.28 -12.65 -21.76
N HIS A 48 -4.15 -12.55 -20.44
CA HIS A 48 -4.48 -11.34 -19.69
C HIS A 48 -3.25 -10.50 -19.34
N GLY A 49 -2.06 -11.10 -19.25
CA GLY A 49 -0.84 -10.42 -18.82
C GLY A 49 -0.81 -10.16 -17.31
N LEU A 50 -0.23 -9.02 -16.91
CA LEU A 50 -0.03 -8.71 -15.49
C LEU A 50 -1.24 -7.98 -14.92
N GLU A 51 -2.00 -8.68 -14.09
CA GLU A 51 -3.03 -8.09 -13.24
C GLU A 51 -2.45 -7.53 -11.94
N GLU A 52 -3.24 -6.76 -11.18
CA GLU A 52 -2.78 -6.12 -9.94
C GLU A 52 -2.24 -7.11 -8.90
N GLN A 53 -2.84 -8.29 -8.79
CA GLN A 53 -2.35 -9.37 -7.90
C GLN A 53 -0.98 -9.91 -8.32
N THR A 54 -0.73 -10.01 -9.63
CA THR A 54 0.56 -10.41 -10.19
C THR A 54 1.60 -9.34 -9.90
N LYS A 55 1.27 -8.05 -10.10
CA LYS A 55 2.15 -6.92 -9.78
C LYS A 55 2.49 -6.86 -8.30
N GLU A 56 1.51 -7.09 -7.43
CA GLU A 56 1.71 -7.18 -5.98
C GLU A 56 2.69 -8.31 -5.63
N SER A 57 2.48 -9.51 -6.21
CA SER A 57 3.37 -10.66 -6.00
C SER A 57 4.81 -10.38 -6.43
N ILE A 58 4.99 -9.69 -7.57
CA ILE A 58 6.31 -9.23 -8.04
C ILE A 58 6.96 -8.30 -7.01
N ARG A 59 6.22 -7.31 -6.49
CA ARG A 59 6.74 -6.37 -5.47
C ARG A 59 7.18 -7.11 -4.20
N ILE A 60 6.38 -8.09 -3.74
CA ILE A 60 6.72 -8.92 -2.58
C ILE A 60 8.02 -9.69 -2.84
N LEU A 61 8.13 -10.40 -3.97
CA LEU A 61 9.31 -11.19 -4.33
C LEU A 61 10.57 -10.31 -4.45
N ARG A 62 10.47 -9.13 -5.12
CA ARG A 62 11.58 -8.17 -5.22
C ARG A 62 12.02 -7.65 -3.86
N SER A 63 11.06 -7.29 -3.00
CA SER A 63 11.36 -6.74 -1.66
C SER A 63 12.17 -7.70 -0.80
N ARG A 64 11.93 -9.01 -0.97
CA ARG A 64 12.60 -10.08 -0.23
C ARG A 64 13.79 -10.71 -0.95
N LYS A 65 14.04 -10.31 -2.19
CA LYS A 65 15.07 -10.93 -3.05
C LYS A 65 14.86 -12.44 -3.18
N THR A 66 13.60 -12.88 -3.15
CA THR A 66 13.26 -14.29 -3.38
C THR A 66 13.42 -14.57 -4.87
N PRO A 67 14.29 -15.51 -5.28
CA PRO A 67 14.40 -15.89 -6.69
C PRO A 67 13.07 -16.51 -7.14
N PHE A 68 12.72 -16.34 -8.41
CA PHE A 68 11.50 -16.93 -8.96
C PHE A 68 11.61 -17.27 -10.43
N ILE A 69 10.75 -18.17 -10.88
CA ILE A 69 10.53 -18.53 -12.28
C ILE A 69 9.10 -18.16 -12.64
N VAL A 70 8.87 -17.67 -13.86
CA VAL A 70 7.52 -17.34 -14.32
C VAL A 70 6.94 -18.53 -15.07
N ALA A 71 5.79 -19.04 -14.61
CA ALA A 71 4.97 -19.98 -15.36
C ALA A 71 3.96 -19.19 -16.20
N LEU A 72 4.21 -19.11 -17.50
CA LEU A 72 3.34 -18.41 -18.45
C LEU A 72 2.22 -19.36 -18.89
N ASN A 73 1.12 -19.33 -18.15
CA ASN A 73 0.08 -20.34 -18.17
C ASN A 73 -1.02 -20.04 -19.20
N LYS A 74 -1.84 -21.05 -19.49
CA LYS A 74 -3.00 -21.03 -20.40
C LYS A 74 -2.65 -20.93 -21.88
N ILE A 75 -1.51 -21.47 -22.31
CA ILE A 75 -1.15 -21.55 -23.74
C ILE A 75 -2.16 -22.37 -24.55
N ASP A 76 -2.90 -23.28 -23.90
CA ASP A 76 -3.99 -24.07 -24.50
C ASP A 76 -5.16 -23.22 -25.01
N ARG A 77 -5.24 -21.94 -24.60
CA ARG A 77 -6.29 -21.01 -25.02
C ARG A 77 -5.97 -20.24 -26.29
N LEU A 78 -4.75 -20.36 -26.82
CA LEU A 78 -4.38 -19.77 -28.11
C LEU A 78 -5.22 -20.40 -29.22
N TYR A 79 -5.66 -19.57 -30.16
CA TYR A 79 -6.52 -20.06 -31.23
C TYR A 79 -5.73 -21.01 -32.13
N GLY A 80 -6.19 -22.26 -32.24
CA GLY A 80 -5.52 -23.29 -33.06
C GLY A 80 -4.47 -24.11 -32.32
N TRP A 81 -4.27 -23.91 -31.01
CA TRP A 81 -3.29 -24.64 -30.21
C TRP A 81 -3.49 -26.16 -30.30
N LYS A 82 -2.41 -26.87 -30.64
CA LYS A 82 -2.33 -28.33 -30.66
C LYS A 82 -1.47 -28.81 -29.51
N SER A 83 -2.12 -29.35 -28.48
CA SER A 83 -1.42 -29.86 -27.29
C SER A 83 -0.63 -31.13 -27.57
N ASN A 84 0.53 -31.24 -26.92
CA ASN A 84 1.33 -32.46 -26.89
C ASN A 84 2.15 -32.53 -25.58
N PRO A 85 1.56 -33.01 -24.47
CA PRO A 85 2.23 -33.01 -23.16
C PRO A 85 3.35 -34.07 -23.06
N SER A 86 3.56 -34.89 -24.10
CA SER A 86 4.60 -35.93 -24.11
C SER A 86 5.99 -35.39 -24.48
N VAL A 87 6.06 -34.20 -25.07
CA VAL A 87 7.31 -33.53 -25.49
C VAL A 87 7.50 -32.23 -24.71
N ASP A 88 8.70 -31.64 -24.77
CA ASP A 88 8.96 -30.33 -24.17
C ASP A 88 8.21 -29.20 -24.89
N VAL A 89 7.94 -28.13 -24.16
CA VAL A 89 7.12 -27.02 -24.67
C VAL A 89 7.77 -26.26 -25.82
N GLN A 90 9.10 -26.25 -25.91
CA GLN A 90 9.80 -25.64 -27.05
C GLN A 90 9.44 -26.40 -28.34
N THR A 91 9.57 -27.73 -28.32
CA THR A 91 9.18 -28.58 -29.46
C THR A 91 7.69 -28.47 -29.76
N THR A 92 6.82 -28.43 -28.74
CA THR A 92 5.37 -28.24 -28.94
C THR A 92 5.09 -26.91 -29.63
N LEU A 93 5.74 -25.83 -29.21
CA LEU A 93 5.56 -24.49 -29.79
C LEU A 93 6.04 -24.47 -31.24
N GLU A 94 7.23 -24.99 -31.54
CA GLU A 94 7.79 -25.07 -32.90
C GLU A 94 6.92 -25.89 -33.88
N SER A 95 6.10 -26.81 -33.37
CA SER A 95 5.19 -27.62 -34.19
C SER A 95 3.84 -26.96 -34.51
N GLN A 96 3.55 -25.80 -33.90
CA GLN A 96 2.29 -25.08 -34.14
C GLN A 96 2.24 -24.46 -35.54
N ASP A 97 1.04 -24.13 -36.01
CA ASP A 97 0.91 -23.38 -37.25
C ASP A 97 1.33 -21.90 -37.08
N GLN A 98 1.60 -21.23 -38.20
CA GLN A 98 2.10 -19.85 -38.18
C GLN A 98 1.11 -18.87 -37.52
N MET A 99 -0.19 -19.13 -37.61
CA MET A 99 -1.20 -18.27 -37.00
C MET A 99 -1.13 -18.34 -35.47
N THR A 100 -1.04 -19.56 -34.93
CA THR A 100 -0.89 -19.81 -33.49
C THR A 100 0.44 -19.27 -32.96
N LEU A 101 1.53 -19.41 -33.73
CA LEU A 101 2.84 -18.86 -33.37
C LEU A 101 2.82 -17.33 -33.28
N ASN A 102 2.21 -16.66 -34.26
CA ASN A 102 2.08 -15.21 -34.24
C ASN A 102 1.21 -14.74 -33.05
N ASP A 103 0.12 -15.46 -32.76
CA ASP A 103 -0.75 -15.17 -31.62
C ASP A 103 -0.02 -15.32 -30.28
N PHE A 104 0.79 -16.38 -30.13
CA PHE A 104 1.68 -16.54 -28.97
C PHE A 104 2.67 -15.38 -28.85
N ASP A 105 3.36 -15.04 -29.94
CA ASP A 105 4.38 -13.99 -29.96
C ASP A 105 3.80 -12.62 -29.59
N ASP A 106 2.59 -12.30 -30.04
CA ASP A 106 1.94 -11.02 -29.75
C ASP A 106 1.53 -10.92 -28.27
N HIS A 107 0.96 -11.99 -27.71
CA HIS A 107 0.68 -12.07 -26.27
C HIS A 107 1.96 -12.04 -25.44
N PHE A 108 2.99 -12.78 -25.85
CA PHE A 108 4.28 -12.82 -25.17
C PHE A 108 4.94 -11.43 -25.15
N LYS A 109 4.98 -10.71 -26.28
CA LYS A 109 5.52 -9.34 -26.33
C LYS A 109 4.81 -8.41 -25.35
N LYS A 110 3.48 -8.51 -25.23
CA LYS A 110 2.71 -7.71 -24.28
C LYS A 110 3.12 -8.03 -22.84
N VAL A 111 3.24 -9.31 -22.49
CA VAL A 111 3.72 -9.73 -21.16
C VAL A 111 5.13 -9.20 -20.90
N VAL A 112 6.05 -9.28 -21.86
CA VAL A 112 7.41 -8.73 -21.73
C VAL A 112 7.36 -7.21 -21.46
N GLN A 113 6.52 -6.47 -22.17
CA GLN A 113 6.32 -5.03 -21.94
C GLN A 113 5.80 -4.73 -20.53
N ASP A 114 4.82 -5.51 -20.04
CA ASP A 114 4.29 -5.36 -18.70
C ASP A 114 5.36 -5.61 -17.61
N PHE A 115 6.22 -6.61 -17.79
CA PHE A 115 7.36 -6.85 -16.88
C PHE A 115 8.41 -5.74 -16.96
N ALA A 116 8.66 -5.19 -18.14
CA ALA A 116 9.58 -4.06 -18.32
C ALA A 116 9.10 -2.80 -17.55
N LEU A 117 7.78 -2.54 -17.52
CA LEU A 117 7.18 -1.48 -16.69
C LEU A 117 7.38 -1.72 -15.19
N MET A 118 7.56 -2.97 -14.77
CA MET A 118 7.90 -3.37 -13.40
C MET A 118 9.42 -3.45 -13.16
N GLU A 119 10.23 -2.96 -14.11
CA GLU A 119 11.69 -2.96 -14.11
C GLU A 119 12.30 -4.37 -14.04
N LEU A 120 11.67 -5.34 -14.71
CA LEU A 120 12.17 -6.72 -14.78
C LEU A 120 12.38 -7.13 -16.23
N ASN A 121 13.58 -7.64 -16.50
CA ASN A 121 13.88 -8.28 -17.76
C ASN A 121 13.45 -9.74 -17.68
N VAL A 122 12.73 -10.19 -18.70
CA VAL A 122 12.16 -11.53 -18.78
C VAL A 122 12.47 -12.13 -20.16
N GLU A 123 12.68 -13.44 -20.21
CA GLU A 123 12.96 -14.15 -21.46
C GLU A 123 12.48 -15.60 -21.34
N LEU A 124 12.14 -16.22 -22.48
CA LEU A 124 11.82 -17.65 -22.52
C LEU A 124 12.99 -18.48 -21.98
N PHE A 125 12.69 -19.48 -21.16
CA PHE A 125 13.71 -20.21 -20.40
C PHE A 125 14.81 -20.84 -21.27
N TYR A 126 14.48 -21.26 -22.50
CA TYR A 126 15.42 -21.84 -23.46
C TYR A 126 16.19 -20.79 -24.29
N LYS A 127 15.78 -19.52 -24.26
CA LYS A 127 16.51 -18.39 -24.88
C LYS A 127 17.36 -17.62 -23.86
N ASN A 128 17.09 -17.80 -22.57
CA ASN A 128 17.76 -17.08 -21.50
C ASN A 128 19.18 -17.61 -21.24
N SER A 129 20.19 -16.89 -21.75
CA SER A 129 21.60 -17.18 -21.51
C SER A 129 22.16 -16.53 -20.24
N ASN A 130 21.50 -15.50 -19.69
CA ASN A 130 21.92 -14.77 -18.50
C ASN A 130 20.82 -14.76 -17.41
N GLN A 131 20.80 -15.82 -16.60
CA GLN A 131 19.83 -15.99 -15.50
C GLN A 131 20.10 -15.09 -14.27
N GLU A 132 21.12 -14.24 -14.28
CA GLU A 132 21.32 -13.22 -13.23
C GLU A 132 20.57 -11.93 -13.55
N GLU A 133 20.40 -11.63 -14.84
CA GLU A 133 19.82 -10.37 -15.31
C GLU A 133 18.40 -10.56 -15.85
N TYR A 134 18.07 -11.76 -16.35
CA TYR A 134 16.76 -12.10 -16.89
C TYR A 134 16.07 -13.19 -16.07
N VAL A 135 14.79 -12.98 -15.79
CA VAL A 135 13.91 -13.99 -15.20
C VAL A 135 13.39 -14.92 -16.30
N SER A 136 13.55 -16.23 -16.11
CA SER A 136 13.09 -17.23 -17.07
C SER A 136 11.57 -17.40 -17.04
N MET A 137 10.95 -17.41 -18.23
CA MET A 137 9.55 -17.72 -18.48
C MET A 137 9.40 -19.11 -19.09
N VAL A 138 8.58 -19.95 -18.47
CA VAL A 138 8.23 -21.28 -18.98
C VAL A 138 6.78 -21.24 -19.47
N PRO A 139 6.52 -21.36 -20.79
CA PRO A 139 5.17 -21.53 -21.31
C PRO A 139 4.55 -22.82 -20.76
N THR A 140 3.33 -22.75 -20.26
CA THR A 140 2.65 -23.87 -19.60
C THR A 140 1.15 -23.91 -19.91
N SER A 141 0.58 -25.10 -19.83
CA SER A 141 -0.86 -25.30 -19.64
C SER A 141 -1.09 -26.20 -18.44
N ALA A 142 -1.66 -25.63 -17.38
CA ALA A 142 -2.11 -26.41 -16.23
C ALA A 142 -3.27 -27.37 -16.59
N HIS A 143 -3.98 -27.13 -17.69
CA HIS A 143 -5.11 -27.96 -18.13
C HIS A 143 -4.64 -29.17 -18.95
N SER A 144 -3.80 -28.97 -19.96
CA SER A 144 -3.32 -30.07 -20.82
C SER A 144 -2.05 -30.74 -20.32
N GLY A 145 -1.27 -30.06 -19.47
CA GLY A 145 0.03 -30.52 -18.98
C GLY A 145 1.21 -30.09 -19.85
N ASP A 146 0.98 -29.38 -20.95
CA ASP A 146 2.05 -28.84 -21.80
C ASP A 146 3.00 -27.96 -20.96
N GLY A 147 4.31 -28.17 -21.07
CA GLY A 147 5.33 -27.38 -20.38
C GLY A 147 5.49 -27.63 -18.87
N MET A 148 4.66 -28.48 -18.26
CA MET A 148 4.80 -28.80 -16.83
C MET A 148 6.10 -29.54 -16.52
N GLY A 149 6.54 -30.42 -17.44
CA GLY A 149 7.84 -31.07 -17.34
C GLY A 149 9.00 -30.06 -17.37
N ASP A 150 8.91 -29.07 -18.27
CA ASP A 150 9.91 -28.00 -18.40
C ASP A 150 9.97 -27.10 -17.16
N LEU A 151 8.80 -26.81 -16.56
CA LEU A 151 8.72 -26.04 -15.33
C LEU A 151 9.40 -26.78 -14.17
N LEU A 152 9.08 -28.07 -13.97
CA LEU A 152 9.69 -28.90 -12.93
C LEU A 152 11.20 -29.06 -13.15
N ALA A 153 11.63 -29.31 -14.39
CA ALA A 153 13.05 -29.39 -14.73
C ALA A 153 13.78 -28.07 -14.41
N SER A 154 13.20 -26.94 -14.78
CA SER A 154 13.76 -25.61 -14.50
C SER A 154 13.89 -25.34 -13.01
N LEU A 155 12.89 -25.73 -12.21
CA LEU A 155 12.94 -25.61 -10.75
C LEU A 155 14.06 -26.46 -10.15
N CYS A 156 14.12 -27.74 -10.49
CA CYS A 156 15.14 -28.66 -9.99
C CYS A 156 16.56 -28.18 -10.33
N LEU A 157 16.78 -27.79 -11.59
CA LEU A 157 18.07 -27.26 -12.04
C LEU A 157 18.46 -25.98 -11.30
N HIS A 158 17.52 -25.05 -11.10
CA HIS A 158 17.78 -23.81 -10.36
C HIS A 158 18.16 -24.09 -8.90
N LEU A 159 17.38 -24.93 -8.22
CA LEU A 159 17.60 -25.29 -6.81
C LEU A 159 18.96 -25.97 -6.61
N GLN A 160 19.28 -27.00 -7.40
CA GLN A 160 20.51 -27.77 -7.20
C GLN A 160 21.78 -27.00 -7.58
N ASN A 161 21.70 -26.10 -8.57
CA ASN A 161 22.88 -25.37 -9.05
C ASN A 161 23.14 -24.11 -8.19
N LYS A 162 22.11 -23.34 -7.84
CA LYS A 162 22.27 -22.05 -7.15
C LYS A 162 22.09 -22.14 -5.64
N LEU A 163 21.31 -23.09 -5.12
CA LEU A 163 20.91 -23.13 -3.70
C LEU A 163 21.42 -24.36 -2.93
N SER A 164 22.32 -25.16 -3.51
CA SER A 164 22.85 -26.39 -2.88
C SER A 164 23.34 -26.23 -1.44
N LYS A 165 24.01 -25.11 -1.11
CA LYS A 165 24.47 -24.83 0.27
C LYS A 165 23.34 -24.58 1.26
N ARG A 166 22.23 -23.97 0.82
CA ARG A 166 21.06 -23.69 1.66
C ARG A 166 20.22 -24.94 1.93
N LEU A 167 20.26 -25.90 1.00
CA LEU A 167 19.45 -27.13 1.03
C LEU A 167 20.14 -28.30 1.76
N ALA A 168 21.34 -28.10 2.32
CA ALA A 168 22.04 -29.15 3.05
C ALA A 168 21.30 -29.53 4.34
N PHE A 169 21.17 -30.84 4.59
CA PHE A 169 20.53 -31.34 5.80
C PHE A 169 21.34 -30.98 7.05
N SER A 170 20.64 -30.57 8.10
CA SER A 170 21.19 -30.35 9.44
C SER A 170 20.32 -31.05 10.47
N GLU A 171 20.95 -31.59 11.53
CA GLU A 171 20.23 -32.13 12.70
C GLU A 171 19.65 -31.02 13.59
N GLU A 172 20.17 -29.80 13.49
CA GLU A 172 19.63 -28.65 14.19
C GLU A 172 18.24 -28.30 13.66
N LEU A 173 17.29 -28.11 14.59
CA LEU A 173 15.92 -27.78 14.24
C LEU A 173 15.86 -26.37 13.65
N HIS A 174 15.47 -26.31 12.38
CA HIS A 174 15.03 -25.07 11.74
C HIS A 174 13.57 -25.22 11.37
N ALA A 175 12.70 -24.60 12.16
CA ALA A 175 11.26 -24.60 11.93
C ALA A 175 10.68 -23.20 12.08
N SER A 176 9.64 -22.91 11.32
CA SER A 176 8.94 -21.63 11.35
C SER A 176 7.43 -21.83 11.36
N VAL A 177 6.74 -21.05 12.19
CA VAL A 177 5.28 -21.08 12.27
C VAL A 177 4.71 -20.48 10.99
N MET A 178 3.98 -21.28 10.22
CA MET A 178 3.25 -20.84 9.03
C MET A 178 1.93 -20.22 9.39
N GLU A 179 1.02 -20.90 10.07
CA GLU A 179 -0.32 -20.36 10.32
C GLU A 179 -0.81 -20.77 11.70
N VAL A 180 -1.72 -19.98 12.26
CA VAL A 180 -2.46 -20.34 13.47
C VAL A 180 -3.92 -20.56 13.05
N LYS A 181 -4.47 -21.75 13.29
CA LYS A 181 -5.80 -22.15 12.83
C LYS A 181 -6.59 -22.85 13.92
N GLU A 182 -7.85 -22.48 14.08
CA GLU A 182 -8.80 -23.24 14.88
C GLU A 182 -9.36 -24.42 14.07
N LEU A 183 -9.34 -25.62 14.67
CA LEU A 183 -9.91 -26.83 14.09
C LEU A 183 -10.93 -27.44 15.04
N HIS A 184 -12.09 -27.79 14.48
CA HIS A 184 -13.14 -28.48 15.22
C HIS A 184 -12.62 -29.80 15.82
N GLY A 185 -12.78 -29.97 17.13
CA GLY A 185 -12.34 -31.15 17.88
C GLY A 185 -10.89 -31.12 18.37
N LEU A 186 -10.02 -30.31 17.75
CA LEU A 186 -8.59 -30.21 18.11
C LEU A 186 -8.21 -28.88 18.77
N GLY A 187 -9.09 -27.88 18.72
CA GLY A 187 -8.82 -26.54 19.24
C GLY A 187 -7.88 -25.76 18.32
N THR A 188 -7.09 -24.86 18.89
CA THR A 188 -6.10 -24.10 18.13
C THR A 188 -4.90 -24.97 17.79
N THR A 189 -4.55 -24.97 16.51
CA THR A 189 -3.40 -25.67 15.93
C THR A 189 -2.51 -24.68 15.21
N ILE A 190 -1.25 -25.05 15.00
CA ILE A 190 -0.35 -24.27 14.15
C ILE A 190 0.13 -25.12 12.98
N ASP A 191 0.18 -24.52 11.80
CA ASP A 191 0.89 -25.08 10.66
C ASP A 191 2.34 -24.63 10.74
N VAL A 192 3.29 -25.54 10.58
CA VAL A 192 4.73 -25.29 10.73
C VAL A 192 5.47 -25.89 9.55
N ILE A 193 6.42 -25.15 9.01
CA ILE A 193 7.39 -25.69 8.05
C ILE A 193 8.64 -26.05 8.81
N VAL A 194 9.01 -27.33 8.76
CA VAL A 194 10.27 -27.85 9.29
C VAL A 194 11.23 -27.95 8.12
N VAL A 195 12.23 -27.07 8.10
CA VAL A 195 13.27 -27.04 7.06
C VAL A 195 14.35 -28.07 7.37
N ASN A 196 14.82 -28.13 8.62
CA ASN A 196 15.86 -29.05 9.10
C ASN A 196 15.56 -29.53 10.52
N GLY A 197 16.26 -30.58 10.94
CA GLY A 197 16.11 -31.21 12.25
C GLY A 197 14.81 -32.02 12.40
N PHE A 198 14.40 -32.20 13.65
CA PHE A 198 13.29 -33.09 14.02
C PHE A 198 12.36 -32.46 15.05
N ILE A 199 11.07 -32.81 14.96
CA ILE A 199 10.07 -32.53 16.00
C ILE A 199 9.34 -33.83 16.33
N ARG A 200 9.22 -34.16 17.61
CA ARG A 200 8.55 -35.37 18.11
C ARG A 200 7.31 -35.02 18.92
N GLU A 201 6.37 -35.97 18.94
CA GLU A 201 5.26 -35.91 19.89
C GLU A 201 5.82 -36.00 21.32
N GLY A 202 5.42 -35.07 22.18
CA GLY A 202 5.93 -34.96 23.55
C GLY A 202 7.05 -33.93 23.74
N ASP A 203 7.64 -33.41 22.66
CA ASP A 203 8.65 -32.34 22.75
C ASP A 203 8.06 -31.05 23.35
N THR A 204 8.88 -30.31 24.07
CA THR A 204 8.52 -28.96 24.52
C THR A 204 8.93 -27.98 23.45
N ILE A 205 7.96 -27.28 22.85
CA ILE A 205 8.23 -26.25 21.84
C ILE A 205 8.18 -24.86 22.45
N VAL A 206 9.03 -23.97 21.96
CA VAL A 206 9.10 -22.56 22.36
C VAL A 206 8.94 -21.67 21.13
N LEU A 207 7.99 -20.74 21.18
CA LEU A 207 7.64 -19.85 20.07
C LEU A 207 7.16 -18.48 20.55
N ALA A 208 7.13 -17.51 19.63
CA ALA A 208 6.70 -16.14 19.94
C ALA A 208 5.18 -16.05 20.05
N GLY A 209 4.67 -15.35 21.07
CA GLY A 209 3.27 -14.99 21.19
C GLY A 209 3.03 -13.49 21.33
N GLN A 210 1.77 -13.07 21.16
CA GLN A 210 1.35 -11.66 21.23
C GLN A 210 1.65 -11.01 22.59
N GLU A 211 1.61 -11.78 23.68
CA GLU A 211 1.81 -11.30 25.05
C GLU A 211 3.17 -11.70 25.64
N GLY A 212 3.98 -12.43 24.89
CA GLY A 212 5.22 -13.02 25.37
C GLY A 212 5.51 -14.37 24.72
N PRO A 213 6.64 -15.00 25.05
CA PRO A 213 7.01 -16.29 24.51
C PRO A 213 6.12 -17.39 25.13
N ILE A 214 5.72 -18.34 24.29
CA ILE A 214 4.87 -19.47 24.64
C ILE A 214 5.79 -20.70 24.69
N ALA A 215 5.74 -21.45 25.80
CA ALA A 215 6.33 -22.77 25.89
C ALA A 215 5.24 -23.78 26.21
N THR A 216 5.15 -24.83 25.39
CA THR A 216 4.05 -25.79 25.47
C THR A 216 4.49 -27.14 24.90
N GLN A 217 3.84 -28.21 25.34
CA GLN A 217 4.18 -29.57 24.92
C GLN A 217 3.40 -29.97 23.67
N VAL A 218 4.09 -30.56 22.69
CA VAL A 218 3.48 -31.14 21.49
C VAL A 218 2.62 -32.34 21.86
N ARG A 219 1.32 -32.25 21.56
CA ARG A 219 0.33 -33.30 21.81
C ARG A 219 0.07 -34.19 20.61
N GLY A 220 0.39 -33.69 19.42
CA GLY A 220 0.17 -34.43 18.19
C GLY A 220 0.80 -33.72 17.00
N LEU A 221 1.30 -34.54 16.09
CA LEU A 221 1.80 -34.15 14.78
C LEU A 221 0.86 -34.72 13.73
N LEU A 222 0.32 -33.85 12.87
CA LEU A 222 -0.59 -34.21 11.81
C LEU A 222 0.01 -33.85 10.46
N GLN A 223 0.00 -34.80 9.54
CA GLN A 223 0.28 -34.55 8.13
C GLN A 223 -0.97 -34.87 7.31
N PRO A 224 -1.28 -34.08 6.27
CA PRO A 224 -2.31 -34.46 5.31
C PRO A 224 -1.90 -35.76 4.60
N ALA A 225 -2.90 -36.50 4.09
CA ALA A 225 -2.63 -37.66 3.26
C ALA A 225 -1.74 -37.27 2.05
N PRO A 226 -0.94 -38.20 1.50
CA PRO A 226 -0.14 -37.92 0.30
C PRO A 226 -1.00 -37.30 -0.81
N MET A 227 -0.47 -36.27 -1.48
CA MET A 227 -1.18 -35.48 -2.51
C MET A 227 -2.39 -34.66 -1.99
N ALA A 228 -2.59 -34.55 -0.68
CA ALA A 228 -3.58 -33.65 -0.09
C ALA A 228 -2.90 -32.44 0.55
N GLU A 229 -3.58 -31.30 0.45
CA GLU A 229 -3.11 -30.05 1.03
C GLU A 229 -3.51 -29.92 2.52
N LEU A 230 -2.66 -29.27 3.34
CA LEU A 230 -2.93 -28.94 4.76
C LEU A 230 -4.25 -28.18 5.00
N ARG A 231 -4.81 -27.54 3.97
CA ARG A 231 -6.05 -26.75 4.02
C ARG A 231 -7.31 -27.58 3.72
N VAL A 232 -7.19 -28.75 3.11
CA VAL A 232 -8.34 -29.58 2.69
C VAL A 232 -8.83 -30.41 3.88
N LYS A 233 -10.16 -30.44 4.11
CA LYS A 233 -10.77 -31.36 5.08
C LYS A 233 -10.55 -32.80 4.61
N GLY A 234 -9.58 -33.49 5.18
CA GLY A 234 -9.26 -34.89 4.89
C GLY A 234 -8.91 -35.67 6.14
N SER A 235 -8.68 -36.97 5.99
CA SER A 235 -8.10 -37.80 7.05
C SER A 235 -6.65 -37.39 7.28
N TYR A 236 -6.34 -36.91 8.48
CA TYR A 236 -4.98 -36.64 8.90
C TYR A 236 -4.28 -37.93 9.33
N GLN A 237 -3.03 -38.09 8.92
CA GLN A 237 -2.16 -39.10 9.48
C GLN A 237 -1.49 -38.55 10.74
N HIS A 238 -1.64 -39.28 11.85
CA HIS A 238 -0.90 -39.00 13.08
C HIS A 238 0.52 -39.54 12.96
N LEU A 239 1.50 -38.70 13.27
CA LEU A 239 2.90 -39.04 13.22
C LEU A 239 3.53 -38.91 14.61
N LYS A 240 4.56 -39.72 14.86
CA LYS A 240 5.33 -39.65 16.11
C LYS A 240 6.53 -38.71 16.02
N GLU A 241 7.05 -38.54 14.81
CA GLU A 241 8.20 -37.69 14.51
C GLU A 241 8.04 -37.11 13.11
N ILE A 242 8.52 -35.88 12.93
CA ILE A 242 8.72 -35.22 11.65
C ILE A 242 10.20 -34.94 11.46
N GLN A 243 10.71 -35.26 10.28
CA GLN A 243 12.02 -34.83 9.80
C GLN A 243 11.86 -33.60 8.89
N GLY A 244 12.90 -32.77 8.80
CA GLY A 244 12.96 -31.60 7.92
C GLY A 244 12.54 -31.84 6.45
N ALA A 245 12.37 -30.73 5.74
CA ALA A 245 11.74 -30.62 4.42
C ALA A 245 10.24 -30.98 4.38
N GLN A 246 9.49 -30.73 5.47
CA GLN A 246 8.08 -31.08 5.58
C GLN A 246 7.23 -29.98 6.20
N GLY A 247 5.98 -29.89 5.75
CA GLY A 247 4.93 -29.11 6.42
C GLY A 247 4.14 -30.00 7.37
N VAL A 248 4.06 -29.60 8.64
CA VAL A 248 3.32 -30.33 9.69
C VAL A 248 2.30 -29.43 10.36
N LYS A 249 1.16 -30.00 10.71
CA LYS A 249 0.20 -29.37 11.60
C LYS A 249 0.44 -29.87 13.03
N LEU A 250 0.75 -28.94 13.91
CA LEU A 250 1.10 -29.16 15.31
C LEU A 250 -0.09 -28.84 16.23
N ILE A 251 -0.32 -29.73 17.18
CA ILE A 251 -1.33 -29.57 18.23
C ILE A 251 -0.61 -29.38 19.56
N ALA A 252 -0.88 -28.27 20.24
CA ALA A 252 -0.40 -28.01 21.59
C ALA A 252 -1.39 -27.11 22.33
N LYS A 253 -1.12 -26.83 23.62
CA LYS A 253 -1.92 -25.88 24.41
C LYS A 253 -1.47 -24.44 24.16
N ASP A 254 -2.39 -23.51 24.37
CA ASP A 254 -2.15 -22.05 24.44
C ASP A 254 -1.55 -21.45 23.15
N LEU A 255 -1.91 -22.03 21.99
CA LEU A 255 -1.44 -21.60 20.68
C LEU A 255 -2.26 -20.43 20.08
N GLU A 256 -3.36 -20.00 20.71
CA GLU A 256 -4.25 -18.92 20.23
C GLU A 256 -3.50 -17.60 20.00
N LYS A 257 -2.47 -17.37 20.82
CA LYS A 257 -1.70 -16.12 20.81
C LYS A 257 -0.38 -16.27 20.07
N ALA A 258 -0.12 -17.41 19.41
CA ALA A 258 1.11 -17.63 18.65
C ALA A 258 1.23 -16.62 17.50
N LEU A 259 2.47 -16.20 17.21
CA LEU A 259 2.80 -15.32 16.10
C LEU A 259 3.33 -16.14 14.93
N ALA A 260 2.68 -16.02 13.78
CA ALA A 260 3.13 -16.64 12.55
C ALA A 260 4.31 -15.88 11.91
N GLY A 261 5.11 -16.59 11.12
CA GLY A 261 6.30 -16.11 10.43
C GLY A 261 7.56 -16.06 11.30
N LEU A 262 7.50 -16.54 12.54
CA LEU A 262 8.63 -16.55 13.47
C LEU A 262 9.14 -17.98 13.73
N PRO A 263 10.42 -18.12 14.14
CA PRO A 263 11.01 -19.41 14.44
C PRO A 263 10.27 -20.17 15.56
N LEU A 264 10.34 -21.48 15.47
CA LEU A 264 9.93 -22.43 16.50
C LEU A 264 11.14 -23.24 16.93
N HIS A 265 11.35 -23.33 18.24
CA HIS A 265 12.43 -24.10 18.85
C HIS A 265 11.86 -25.30 19.61
N VAL A 266 12.68 -26.33 19.79
CA VAL A 266 12.40 -27.47 20.69
C VAL A 266 13.39 -27.38 21.85
N ALA A 267 12.87 -27.39 23.07
CA ALA A 267 13.62 -27.40 24.31
C ALA A 267 13.61 -28.82 24.91
N THR A 268 14.80 -29.30 25.28
CA THR A 268 14.96 -30.63 25.90
C THR A 268 14.86 -30.58 27.42
N ASP A 269 15.19 -29.44 28.03
CA ASP A 269 15.10 -29.20 29.47
C ASP A 269 14.65 -27.78 29.82
N LEU A 270 14.50 -27.50 31.12
CA LEU A 270 14.05 -26.20 31.63
C LEU A 270 15.07 -25.08 31.34
N GLY A 271 16.36 -25.39 31.29
CA GLY A 271 17.41 -24.43 30.97
C GLY A 271 17.30 -23.96 29.53
N GLU A 272 17.14 -24.89 28.59
CA GLU A 272 16.89 -24.59 27.19
C GLU A 272 15.54 -23.87 26.99
N GLU A 273 14.50 -24.25 27.71
CA GLU A 273 13.20 -23.57 27.64
C GLU A 273 13.34 -22.09 27.99
N LEU A 274 14.02 -21.78 29.10
CA LEU A 274 14.25 -20.39 29.52
C LEU A 274 15.15 -19.63 28.55
N TYR A 275 16.17 -20.29 28.00
CA TYR A 275 17.05 -19.73 26.98
C TYR A 275 16.25 -19.35 25.72
N PHE A 276 15.48 -20.28 25.15
CA PHE A 276 14.71 -20.03 23.94
C PHE A 276 13.60 -18.99 24.14
N LYS A 277 13.00 -18.92 25.34
CA LYS A 277 12.04 -17.84 25.66
C LYS A 277 12.67 -16.47 25.54
N ASP A 278 13.89 -16.30 26.05
CA ASP A 278 14.61 -15.03 25.95
C ASP A 278 15.11 -14.78 24.52
N GLU A 279 15.61 -15.81 23.83
CA GLU A 279 16.06 -15.73 22.43
C GLU A 279 14.95 -15.23 21.51
N VAL A 280 13.76 -15.84 21.58
CA VAL A 280 12.60 -15.47 20.76
C VAL A 280 12.15 -14.03 21.04
N LEU A 281 12.10 -13.63 22.32
CA LEU A 281 11.77 -12.26 22.71
C LEU A 281 12.80 -11.24 22.21
N ARG A 282 14.07 -11.58 22.33
CA ARG A 282 15.18 -10.73 21.90
C ARG A 282 15.19 -10.58 20.38
N GLY A 283 14.97 -11.67 19.65
CA GLY A 283 14.84 -11.70 18.20
C GLY A 283 13.71 -10.79 17.72
N LEU A 284 12.51 -10.92 18.31
CA LEU A 284 11.37 -10.06 17.96
C LEU A 284 11.65 -8.58 18.23
N LYS A 285 12.20 -8.24 19.41
CA LYS A 285 12.56 -6.86 19.75
C LYS A 285 13.63 -6.30 18.82
N ALA A 286 14.63 -7.10 18.47
CA ALA A 286 15.69 -6.70 17.56
C ALA A 286 15.15 -6.44 16.14
N ALA A 287 14.30 -7.32 15.62
CA ALA A 287 13.65 -7.16 14.32
C ALA A 287 12.82 -5.87 14.26
N LEU A 288 11.99 -5.60 15.27
CA LEU A 288 11.20 -4.37 15.33
C LEU A 288 12.08 -3.11 15.49
N LYS A 289 13.16 -3.19 16.26
CA LYS A 289 14.07 -2.04 16.48
C LYS A 289 14.92 -1.73 15.25
N ALA A 290 15.22 -2.72 14.41
CA ALA A 290 15.97 -2.53 13.16
C ALA A 290 15.18 -1.69 12.14
N ILE A 291 13.86 -1.61 12.29
CA ILE A 291 13.01 -0.81 11.42
C ILE A 291 13.08 0.66 11.86
N ALA A 292 13.75 1.47 11.04
CA ALA A 292 13.78 2.92 11.22
C ALA A 292 12.38 3.52 11.07
N VAL A 293 11.98 4.30 12.07
CA VAL A 293 10.72 5.05 12.12
C VAL A 293 10.99 6.55 12.02
N SER A 294 10.03 7.30 11.51
CA SER A 294 10.07 8.75 11.41
C SER A 294 9.52 9.43 12.68
N PRO A 295 9.94 10.65 13.03
CA PRO A 295 9.30 11.42 14.11
C PRO A 295 7.83 11.77 13.85
N LEU A 296 7.43 11.82 12.57
CA LEU A 296 6.07 12.09 12.12
C LEU A 296 5.61 10.97 11.20
N GLY A 297 4.36 10.54 11.33
CA GLY A 297 3.78 9.53 10.45
C GLY A 297 2.73 8.66 11.14
N VAL A 298 2.10 7.79 10.35
CA VAL A 298 1.06 6.88 10.82
C VAL A 298 1.62 5.81 11.77
N TYR A 299 0.77 5.22 12.61
CA TYR A 299 1.13 4.04 13.40
C TYR A 299 0.69 2.78 12.68
N VAL A 300 1.56 1.78 12.57
CA VAL A 300 1.29 0.57 11.76
C VAL A 300 1.25 -0.66 12.65
N VAL A 301 0.21 -1.48 12.52
CA VAL A 301 0.08 -2.75 13.23
C VAL A 301 -0.27 -3.84 12.23
N ALA A 302 0.43 -4.97 12.26
CA ALA A 302 0.18 -6.08 11.35
C ALA A 302 0.17 -7.44 12.06
N SER A 303 -0.40 -8.47 11.41
CA SER A 303 -0.56 -9.79 12.00
C SER A 303 0.75 -10.55 12.21
N THR A 304 1.74 -10.30 11.36
CA THR A 304 3.05 -10.97 11.39
C THR A 304 4.17 -10.01 11.05
N LEU A 305 5.41 -10.39 11.36
CA LEU A 305 6.58 -9.59 10.97
C LEU A 305 6.66 -9.45 9.44
N GLY A 306 6.40 -10.53 8.70
CA GLY A 306 6.44 -10.49 7.26
C GLY A 306 5.40 -9.53 6.66
N SER A 307 4.17 -9.55 7.17
CA SER A 307 3.10 -8.64 6.72
C SER A 307 3.36 -7.19 7.09
N LEU A 308 3.99 -6.96 8.25
CA LEU A 308 4.48 -5.64 8.63
C LEU A 308 5.53 -5.11 7.65
N GLU A 309 6.58 -5.88 7.37
CA GLU A 309 7.66 -5.46 6.45
C GLU A 309 7.11 -5.09 5.07
N SER A 310 6.24 -5.92 4.50
CA SER A 310 5.64 -5.67 3.18
C SER A 310 4.78 -4.41 3.16
N LEU A 311 3.97 -4.18 4.21
CA LEU A 311 3.20 -2.95 4.34
C LEU A 311 4.12 -1.73 4.45
N LEU A 312 5.22 -1.81 5.21
CA LEU A 312 6.14 -0.68 5.37
C LEU A 312 6.92 -0.36 4.08
N VAL A 313 7.36 -1.38 3.33
CA VAL A 313 7.98 -1.20 2.01
C VAL A 313 6.99 -0.50 1.07
N TYR A 314 5.73 -0.92 1.12
CA TYR A 314 4.68 -0.30 0.32
C TYR A 314 4.43 1.16 0.72
N LEU A 315 4.28 1.46 2.02
CA LEU A 315 4.07 2.84 2.50
C LEU A 315 5.22 3.77 2.09
N LYS A 316 6.46 3.27 2.08
CA LYS A 316 7.61 4.02 1.54
C LYS A 316 7.48 4.32 0.04
N SER A 317 6.94 3.40 -0.75
CA SER A 317 6.76 3.59 -2.19
C SER A 317 5.72 4.67 -2.55
N VAL A 318 4.84 5.00 -1.60
CA VAL A 318 3.79 6.03 -1.75
C VAL A 318 4.04 7.25 -0.85
N ASP A 319 5.27 7.41 -0.35
CA ASP A 319 5.70 8.55 0.49
C ASP A 319 4.85 8.78 1.76
N ILE A 320 4.30 7.70 2.34
CA ILE A 320 3.59 7.77 3.63
C ILE A 320 4.57 7.42 4.75
N PRO A 321 4.95 8.39 5.62
CA PRO A 321 5.84 8.11 6.72
C PRO A 321 5.10 7.39 7.85
N TYR A 322 5.83 6.61 8.64
CA TYR A 322 5.30 5.89 9.80
C TYR A 322 6.15 6.20 11.04
N SER A 323 5.46 6.45 12.17
CA SER A 323 6.09 6.89 13.43
C SER A 323 6.22 5.79 14.48
N GLY A 324 5.46 4.71 14.32
CA GLY A 324 5.50 3.57 15.21
C GLY A 324 4.96 2.33 14.55
N ILE A 325 5.44 1.18 15.02
CA ILE A 325 5.10 -0.13 14.48
C ILE A 325 4.85 -1.12 15.62
N ASN A 326 3.97 -2.09 15.39
CA ASN A 326 3.74 -3.20 16.31
C ASN A 326 3.20 -4.44 15.57
N ILE A 327 3.20 -5.59 16.23
CA ILE A 327 2.66 -6.85 15.70
C ILE A 327 1.56 -7.36 16.64
N GLY A 328 0.49 -7.93 16.07
CA GLY A 328 -0.62 -8.52 16.80
C GLY A 328 -1.79 -7.56 16.99
N THR A 329 -2.54 -7.74 18.08
CA THR A 329 -3.76 -6.97 18.34
C THR A 329 -3.46 -5.49 18.62
N VAL A 330 -4.30 -4.58 18.12
CA VAL A 330 -4.21 -3.15 18.46
C VAL A 330 -4.72 -2.92 19.87
N HIS A 331 -3.88 -2.35 20.74
CA HIS A 331 -4.21 -2.08 22.14
C HIS A 331 -4.17 -0.58 22.48
N LYS A 332 -4.63 -0.20 23.68
CA LYS A 332 -4.60 1.20 24.17
C LYS A 332 -3.23 1.86 24.04
N LYS A 333 -2.14 1.10 24.29
CA LYS A 333 -0.77 1.59 24.17
C LYS A 333 -0.42 2.08 22.76
N ASP A 334 -0.99 1.45 21.74
CA ASP A 334 -0.77 1.80 20.33
C ASP A 334 -1.52 3.10 20.00
N VAL A 335 -2.76 3.22 20.48
CA VAL A 335 -3.57 4.45 20.36
C VAL A 335 -2.91 5.64 21.06
N MET A 336 -2.38 5.44 22.27
CA MET A 336 -1.66 6.49 22.99
C MET A 336 -0.47 7.02 22.19
N LYS A 337 0.32 6.13 21.55
CA LYS A 337 1.44 6.56 20.70
C LYS A 337 0.97 7.30 19.45
N ALA A 338 -0.10 6.82 18.81
CA ALA A 338 -0.66 7.47 17.63
C ALA A 338 -1.30 8.84 17.95
N SER A 339 -1.83 9.03 19.16
CA SER A 339 -2.49 10.27 19.58
C SER A 339 -1.57 11.50 19.57
N VAL A 340 -0.25 11.29 19.69
CA VAL A 340 0.75 12.37 19.59
C VAL A 340 0.68 13.08 18.22
N MET A 341 0.23 12.40 17.17
CA MET A 341 0.07 13.00 15.84
C MET A 341 -1.15 13.91 15.73
N VAL A 342 -2.13 13.83 16.64
CA VAL A 342 -3.34 14.67 16.61
C VAL A 342 -2.98 16.15 16.72
N GLU A 343 -2.06 16.47 17.64
CA GLU A 343 -1.58 17.85 17.85
C GLU A 343 -0.48 18.25 16.86
N ARG A 344 0.38 17.31 16.47
CA ARG A 344 1.52 17.61 15.58
C ARG A 344 1.10 17.78 14.14
N GLU A 345 0.40 16.79 13.60
CA GLU A 345 -0.03 16.78 12.20
C GLU A 345 -1.20 15.81 12.02
N GLN A 346 -2.42 16.36 12.11
CA GLN A 346 -3.68 15.60 12.18
C GLN A 346 -3.85 14.55 11.07
N LYS A 347 -3.33 14.80 9.86
CA LYS A 347 -3.39 13.84 8.74
C LYS A 347 -2.68 12.52 9.05
N TRP A 348 -1.74 12.50 10.01
CA TRP A 348 -1.03 11.31 10.46
C TRP A 348 -1.59 10.69 11.75
N ALA A 349 -2.67 11.25 12.32
CA ALA A 349 -3.35 10.71 13.50
C ALA A 349 -4.15 9.45 13.17
N VAL A 350 -3.45 8.45 12.64
CA VAL A 350 -4.02 7.25 12.02
C VAL A 350 -3.26 6.01 12.47
N ILE A 351 -4.02 4.95 12.78
CA ILE A 351 -3.51 3.58 12.92
C ILE A 351 -3.92 2.78 11.69
N LEU A 352 -2.93 2.22 10.98
CA LEU A 352 -3.14 1.23 9.91
C LEU A 352 -3.01 -0.17 10.50
N ALA A 353 -4.13 -0.87 10.62
CA ALA A 353 -4.25 -2.21 11.18
C ALA A 353 -4.45 -3.24 10.06
N PHE A 354 -3.39 -3.96 9.72
CA PHE A 354 -3.37 -4.93 8.63
C PHE A 354 -3.57 -6.35 9.15
N ASP A 355 -4.72 -6.95 8.83
CA ASP A 355 -5.09 -8.31 9.22
C ASP A 355 -5.05 -8.57 10.74
N VAL A 356 -5.37 -7.53 11.53
CA VAL A 356 -5.35 -7.61 12.99
C VAL A 356 -6.67 -7.19 13.60
N ARG A 357 -6.99 -7.78 14.74
CA ARG A 357 -8.10 -7.37 15.57
C ARG A 357 -7.75 -6.07 16.29
N VAL A 358 -8.78 -5.27 16.55
CA VAL A 358 -8.69 -4.06 17.36
C VAL A 358 -9.41 -4.34 18.67
N ASP A 359 -8.71 -4.12 19.78
CA ASP A 359 -9.30 -4.24 21.11
C ASP A 359 -10.43 -3.19 21.28
N ARG A 360 -11.56 -3.59 21.88
CA ARG A 360 -12.74 -2.71 22.02
C ARG A 360 -12.40 -1.43 22.79
N ASP A 361 -11.53 -1.59 23.76
CA ASP A 361 -11.08 -0.58 24.68
C ASP A 361 -10.08 0.38 23.99
N ALA A 362 -9.27 -0.12 23.06
CA ALA A 362 -8.48 0.71 22.14
C ALA A 362 -9.37 1.51 21.18
N GLN A 363 -10.44 0.90 20.64
CA GLN A 363 -11.32 1.57 19.70
C GLN A 363 -12.11 2.73 20.33
N ARG A 364 -12.55 2.58 21.59
CA ARG A 364 -13.16 3.67 22.36
C ARG A 364 -12.18 4.82 22.57
N LEU A 365 -10.97 4.50 23.05
CA LEU A 365 -9.93 5.50 23.30
C LEU A 365 -9.53 6.25 22.03
N ALA A 366 -9.49 5.57 20.88
CA ALA A 366 -9.16 6.20 19.61
C ALA A 366 -10.22 7.22 19.18
N ALA A 367 -11.50 6.91 19.39
CA ALA A 367 -12.59 7.85 19.13
C ALA A 367 -12.54 9.07 20.06
N GLU A 368 -12.20 8.88 21.35
CA GLU A 368 -12.05 9.95 22.33
C GLU A 368 -10.87 10.89 22.02
N LEU A 369 -9.73 10.32 21.61
CA LEU A 369 -8.51 11.09 21.33
C LEU A 369 -8.44 11.63 19.88
N GLY A 370 -9.44 11.34 19.03
CA GLY A 370 -9.45 11.77 17.63
C GLY A 370 -8.45 11.03 16.73
N VAL A 371 -8.05 9.82 17.11
CA VAL A 371 -7.20 8.94 16.30
C VAL A 371 -8.08 8.05 15.41
N ARG A 372 -7.83 8.05 14.10
CA ARG A 372 -8.56 7.19 13.15
C ARG A 372 -7.91 5.81 13.09
N ILE A 373 -8.70 4.74 13.11
CA ILE A 373 -8.20 3.37 12.90
C ILE A 373 -8.75 2.85 11.58
N PHE A 374 -7.87 2.43 10.68
CA PHE A 374 -8.22 1.74 9.44
C PHE A 374 -7.82 0.27 9.54
N THR A 375 -8.77 -0.61 9.25
CA THR A 375 -8.57 -2.06 9.32
C THR A 375 -8.82 -2.68 7.95
N SER A 376 -7.93 -3.55 7.50
CA SER A 376 -8.08 -4.28 6.24
C SER A 376 -7.19 -5.52 6.23
N ASP A 377 -7.62 -6.57 5.53
CA ASP A 377 -6.82 -7.74 5.16
C ASP A 377 -6.02 -7.53 3.87
N ILE A 378 -6.19 -6.36 3.23
CA ILE A 378 -5.62 -6.00 1.93
C ILE A 378 -4.90 -4.66 1.98
N ILE A 379 -3.66 -4.61 1.47
CA ILE A 379 -2.73 -3.46 1.62
C ILE A 379 -3.25 -2.19 0.93
N TYR A 380 -3.63 -2.24 -0.35
CA TYR A 380 -4.04 -1.03 -1.08
C TYR A 380 -5.38 -0.46 -0.57
N ARG A 381 -6.25 -1.28 0.04
CA ARG A 381 -7.48 -0.76 0.65
C ARG A 381 -7.17 0.19 1.81
N LEU A 382 -6.11 -0.10 2.57
CA LEU A 382 -5.62 0.82 3.62
C LEU A 382 -5.14 2.14 3.01
N GLN A 383 -4.50 2.09 1.84
CA GLN A 383 -4.10 3.30 1.11
C GLN A 383 -5.32 4.11 0.67
N SER A 384 -6.29 3.48 -0.02
CA SER A 384 -7.48 4.19 -0.50
C SER A 384 -8.23 4.86 0.66
N GLN A 385 -8.36 4.17 1.80
CA GLN A 385 -8.94 4.73 3.02
C GLN A 385 -8.14 5.92 3.56
N MET A 386 -6.81 5.85 3.50
CA MET A 386 -5.92 6.94 3.92
C MET A 386 -6.00 8.15 2.99
N GLU A 387 -6.03 7.93 1.68
CA GLU A 387 -6.16 8.99 0.66
C GLU A 387 -7.50 9.71 0.81
N GLU A 388 -8.59 8.96 0.92
CA GLU A 388 -9.92 9.51 1.15
C GLU A 388 -9.97 10.34 2.45
N TYR A 389 -9.34 9.86 3.52
CA TYR A 389 -9.25 10.59 4.78
C TYR A 389 -8.46 11.89 4.68
N VAL A 390 -7.32 11.88 3.98
CA VAL A 390 -6.51 13.08 3.77
C VAL A 390 -7.26 14.10 2.90
N GLU A 391 -7.97 13.63 1.88
CA GLU A 391 -8.83 14.48 1.06
C GLU A 391 -9.98 15.08 1.87
N ASP A 392 -10.63 14.28 2.71
CA ASP A 392 -11.69 14.73 3.63
C ASP A 392 -11.21 15.80 4.60
N LEU A 393 -10.03 15.61 5.20
CA LEU A 393 -9.42 16.63 6.06
C LEU A 393 -9.16 17.93 5.29
N LYS A 394 -8.61 17.84 4.07
CA LYS A 394 -8.41 19.01 3.21
C LYS A 394 -9.73 19.71 2.89
N ARG A 395 -10.77 18.96 2.52
CA ARG A 395 -12.12 19.50 2.25
C ARG A 395 -12.71 20.16 3.48
N GLY A 396 -12.58 19.53 4.65
CA GLY A 396 -13.06 20.05 5.93
C GLY A 396 -12.37 21.35 6.33
N ASN A 397 -11.04 21.40 6.24
CA ASN A 397 -10.27 22.61 6.56
C ASN A 397 -10.59 23.75 5.57
N ARG A 398 -10.70 23.46 4.27
CA ARG A 398 -11.13 24.46 3.28
C ARG A 398 -12.53 25.02 3.59
N ARG A 399 -13.47 24.20 4.06
CA ARG A 399 -14.80 24.67 4.46
C ARG A 399 -14.73 25.58 5.69
N LYS A 400 -13.96 25.21 6.73
CA LYS A 400 -13.82 26.00 7.97
C LYS A 400 -13.18 27.37 7.73
N HIS A 401 -12.20 27.45 6.82
CA HIS A 401 -11.45 28.68 6.57
C HIS A 401 -11.94 29.47 5.35
N ARG A 402 -13.08 29.09 4.75
CA ARG A 402 -13.61 29.72 3.53
C ARG A 402 -13.84 31.23 3.71
N ASP A 403 -14.41 31.64 4.83
CA ASP A 403 -14.79 33.04 5.07
C ASP A 403 -13.59 33.96 5.32
N MET A 404 -12.44 33.40 5.69
CA MET A 404 -11.16 34.10 5.88
C MET A 404 -10.29 34.08 4.62
N ALA A 405 -10.65 33.28 3.61
CA ALA A 405 -9.90 33.14 2.37
C ALA A 405 -10.17 34.35 1.46
N VAL A 406 -9.18 35.24 1.34
CA VAL A 406 -9.26 36.41 0.47
C VAL A 406 -8.37 36.19 -0.75
N TYR A 407 -8.99 36.09 -1.93
CA TYR A 407 -8.27 35.97 -3.19
C TYR A 407 -7.72 37.34 -3.60
N PRO A 408 -6.49 37.41 -4.14
CA PRO A 408 -5.88 38.67 -4.55
C PRO A 408 -6.57 39.14 -5.84
N CYS A 409 -7.05 40.39 -5.87
CA CYS A 409 -7.61 40.98 -7.09
C CYS A 409 -7.29 42.46 -7.20
N LYS A 410 -7.22 42.93 -8.45
CA LYS A 410 -7.05 44.32 -8.85
C LYS A 410 -8.08 44.65 -9.92
N LEU A 411 -8.87 45.67 -9.67
CA LEU A 411 -10.07 46.01 -10.43
C LEU A 411 -10.02 47.48 -10.81
N ARG A 412 -10.44 47.77 -12.04
CA ARG A 412 -10.69 49.12 -12.53
C ARG A 412 -12.16 49.29 -12.84
N ILE A 413 -12.77 50.37 -12.38
CA ILE A 413 -14.17 50.67 -12.67
C ILE A 413 -14.30 51.16 -14.10
N LEU A 414 -15.28 50.63 -14.82
CA LEU A 414 -15.63 51.09 -16.16
C LEU A 414 -16.47 52.38 -16.03
N PRO A 415 -16.00 53.53 -16.54
CA PRO A 415 -16.63 54.84 -16.28
C PRO A 415 -18.11 54.91 -16.66
N ASP A 416 -18.49 54.27 -17.77
CA ASP A 416 -19.85 54.30 -18.33
C ASP A 416 -20.77 53.23 -17.72
N MET A 417 -20.27 52.39 -16.80
CA MET A 417 -20.99 51.24 -16.25
C MET A 417 -21.20 51.35 -14.75
N VAL A 418 -21.63 52.52 -14.26
CA VAL A 418 -21.98 52.72 -12.85
C VAL A 418 -23.50 52.74 -12.70
N PHE A 419 -24.05 51.68 -12.12
CA PHE A 419 -25.50 51.45 -12.03
C PHE A 419 -26.09 51.94 -10.70
N ASN A 420 -25.33 51.84 -9.61
CA ASN A 420 -25.74 52.39 -8.32
C ASN A 420 -24.54 53.00 -7.58
N THR A 421 -24.66 54.27 -7.19
CA THR A 421 -23.58 55.08 -6.60
C THR A 421 -23.55 55.06 -5.07
N ARG A 422 -24.61 54.52 -4.44
CA ARG A 422 -24.76 54.38 -2.98
C ARG A 422 -24.94 52.90 -2.63
N ALA A 423 -24.72 52.54 -1.37
CA ALA A 423 -24.87 51.17 -0.89
C ALA A 423 -26.29 50.60 -1.20
N PRO A 424 -26.39 49.40 -1.82
CA PRO A 424 -25.28 48.58 -2.32
C PRO A 424 -24.70 49.16 -3.62
N ILE A 425 -23.39 49.35 -3.68
CA ILE A 425 -22.72 49.94 -4.85
C ILE A 425 -22.74 48.90 -5.98
N VAL A 426 -23.16 49.29 -7.18
CA VAL A 426 -23.22 48.39 -8.34
C VAL A 426 -22.46 49.02 -9.49
N VAL A 427 -21.34 48.40 -9.87
CA VAL A 427 -20.40 48.93 -10.86
C VAL A 427 -19.89 47.82 -11.78
N GLY A 428 -19.74 48.14 -13.06
CA GLY A 428 -18.96 47.37 -14.02
C GLY A 428 -17.48 47.56 -13.77
N VAL A 429 -16.74 46.47 -13.69
CA VAL A 429 -15.30 46.45 -13.44
C VAL A 429 -14.57 45.60 -14.46
N HIS A 430 -13.39 46.04 -14.84
CA HIS A 430 -12.40 45.25 -15.54
C HIS A 430 -11.45 44.63 -14.53
N VAL A 431 -11.27 43.30 -14.60
CA VAL A 431 -10.31 42.58 -13.75
C VAL A 431 -8.91 42.72 -14.33
N GLU A 432 -8.10 43.62 -13.78
CA GLU A 432 -6.74 43.84 -14.27
C GLU A 432 -5.78 42.71 -13.91
N ALA A 433 -5.96 42.13 -12.73
CA ALA A 433 -5.14 41.03 -12.24
C ALA A 433 -5.87 40.26 -11.13
N GLY A 434 -5.61 38.97 -11.06
CA GLY A 434 -6.07 38.12 -9.97
C GLY A 434 -7.45 37.50 -10.18
N VAL A 435 -8.08 37.14 -9.07
CA VAL A 435 -9.36 36.42 -9.05
C VAL A 435 -10.36 37.15 -8.16
N VAL A 436 -11.47 37.55 -8.75
CA VAL A 436 -12.61 38.16 -8.08
C VAL A 436 -13.58 37.05 -7.69
N ARG A 437 -14.02 37.03 -6.44
CA ARG A 437 -15.01 36.08 -5.91
C ARG A 437 -15.99 36.79 -5.00
N GLU A 438 -17.18 36.20 -4.88
CA GLU A 438 -18.15 36.60 -3.87
C GLU A 438 -17.52 36.50 -2.47
N GLY A 439 -17.83 37.47 -1.61
CA GLY A 439 -17.27 37.62 -0.28
C GLY A 439 -15.95 38.40 -0.21
N THR A 440 -15.26 38.63 -1.33
CA THR A 440 -13.98 39.33 -1.33
C THR A 440 -14.13 40.77 -0.80
N PRO A 441 -13.42 41.16 0.27
CA PRO A 441 -13.41 42.54 0.74
C PRO A 441 -12.61 43.43 -0.20
N LEU A 442 -13.11 44.62 -0.51
CA LEU A 442 -12.50 45.57 -1.44
C LEU A 442 -12.13 46.89 -0.74
N CYS A 443 -11.03 47.49 -1.17
CA CYS A 443 -10.62 48.82 -0.74
C CYS A 443 -9.96 49.61 -1.87
N VAL A 444 -9.82 50.92 -1.64
CA VAL A 444 -9.17 51.88 -2.54
C VAL A 444 -7.88 52.37 -1.90
N PRO A 445 -6.70 51.88 -2.32
CA PRO A 445 -5.43 52.21 -1.67
C PRO A 445 -5.02 53.67 -1.82
N SER A 446 -5.28 54.29 -2.98
CA SER A 446 -4.94 55.68 -3.30
C SER A 446 -5.62 56.71 -2.40
N ARG A 447 -6.69 56.33 -1.71
CA ARG A 447 -7.51 57.20 -0.87
C ARG A 447 -7.47 56.72 0.58
N GLU A 448 -6.28 56.69 1.19
CA GLU A 448 -6.10 56.28 2.60
C GLU A 448 -6.71 54.90 2.92
N ASN A 449 -6.63 53.94 1.99
CA ASN A 449 -7.20 52.59 2.13
C ASN A 449 -8.71 52.58 2.47
N ILE A 450 -9.51 53.45 1.86
CA ILE A 450 -10.97 53.47 2.02
C ILE A 450 -11.54 52.07 1.79
N ASN A 451 -12.24 51.54 2.80
CA ASN A 451 -12.95 50.28 2.71
C ASN A 451 -14.26 50.47 1.94
N LEU A 452 -14.48 49.67 0.91
CA LEU A 452 -15.68 49.72 0.08
C LEU A 452 -16.75 48.72 0.53
N GLY A 453 -16.35 47.68 1.26
CA GLY A 453 -17.22 46.58 1.66
C GLY A 453 -16.80 45.24 1.05
N ARG A 454 -17.75 44.31 0.90
CA ARG A 454 -17.53 42.99 0.31
C ARG A 454 -18.33 42.84 -0.97
N ILE A 455 -17.78 42.09 -1.93
CA ILE A 455 -18.51 41.70 -3.13
C ILE A 455 -19.64 40.75 -2.70
N PHE A 456 -20.89 41.16 -2.88
CA PHE A 456 -22.04 40.30 -2.62
C PHE A 456 -22.30 39.36 -3.79
N SER A 457 -22.30 39.88 -5.02
CA SER A 457 -22.60 39.12 -6.23
C SER A 457 -21.81 39.63 -7.42
N ILE A 458 -21.55 38.73 -8.36
CA ILE A 458 -20.87 39.02 -9.62
C ILE A 458 -21.77 38.57 -10.77
N GLU A 459 -21.94 39.44 -11.77
CA GLU A 459 -22.70 39.14 -12.98
C GLU A 459 -21.86 39.34 -14.23
N PHE A 460 -21.91 38.37 -15.13
CA PHE A 460 -21.36 38.46 -16.47
C PHE A 460 -22.49 38.32 -17.48
N ASN A 461 -22.76 39.37 -18.26
CA ASN A 461 -23.86 39.41 -19.23
C ASN A 461 -25.22 38.98 -18.63
N HIS A 462 -25.61 39.58 -17.49
CA HIS A 462 -26.83 39.29 -16.73
C HIS A 462 -26.96 37.84 -16.21
N LYS A 463 -25.88 37.08 -16.20
CA LYS A 463 -25.84 35.75 -15.58
C LYS A 463 -24.98 35.82 -14.31
N PRO A 464 -25.47 35.29 -13.18
CA PRO A 464 -24.68 35.22 -11.96
C PRO A 464 -23.49 34.28 -12.17
N VAL A 465 -22.30 34.72 -11.76
CA VAL A 465 -21.07 33.94 -11.81
C VAL A 465 -20.40 33.95 -10.45
N GLN A 466 -19.75 32.84 -10.07
CA GLN A 466 -19.10 32.73 -8.76
C GLN A 466 -17.69 33.35 -8.73
N GLU A 467 -17.03 33.44 -9.89
CA GLU A 467 -15.71 34.05 -10.02
C GLU A 467 -15.52 34.76 -11.36
N ALA A 468 -14.62 35.74 -11.36
CA ALA A 468 -14.11 36.39 -12.55
C ALA A 468 -12.57 36.52 -12.47
N ARG A 469 -11.89 36.43 -13.61
CA ARG A 469 -10.42 36.41 -13.72
C ARG A 469 -9.90 37.54 -14.59
N THR A 470 -8.59 37.76 -14.53
CA THR A 470 -7.84 38.73 -15.34
C THR A 470 -8.34 38.81 -16.80
N GLY A 471 -8.59 40.03 -17.26
CA GLY A 471 -9.06 40.35 -18.61
C GLY A 471 -10.58 40.30 -18.79
N GLN A 472 -11.34 39.79 -17.80
CA GLN A 472 -12.80 39.79 -17.86
C GLN A 472 -13.39 41.12 -17.36
N GLU A 473 -14.53 41.48 -17.93
CA GLU A 473 -15.34 42.61 -17.51
C GLU A 473 -16.65 42.09 -16.91
N VAL A 474 -16.89 42.40 -15.64
CA VAL A 474 -18.04 41.89 -14.89
C VAL A 474 -18.71 43.02 -14.11
N CYS A 475 -20.01 42.89 -13.87
CA CYS A 475 -20.71 43.75 -12.92
C CYS A 475 -20.54 43.18 -11.52
N VAL A 476 -20.15 44.01 -10.56
CA VAL A 476 -20.02 43.62 -9.15
C VAL A 476 -20.96 44.44 -8.29
N ARG A 477 -21.66 43.76 -7.38
CA ARG A 477 -22.41 44.40 -6.30
C ARG A 477 -21.57 44.37 -5.03
N ILE A 478 -21.34 45.53 -4.43
CA ILE A 478 -20.51 45.72 -3.24
C ILE A 478 -21.41 46.21 -2.10
N ASP A 479 -21.47 45.41 -1.03
CA ASP A 479 -22.24 45.70 0.17
C ASP A 479 -21.30 46.18 1.29
N PRO A 480 -21.67 47.23 2.05
CA PRO A 480 -20.86 47.72 3.17
C PRO A 480 -20.74 46.66 4.26
N MET A 481 -19.63 46.68 5.02
CA MET A 481 -19.51 45.83 6.22
C MET A 481 -20.34 46.40 7.37
N ASP A 482 -20.84 45.52 8.25
CA ASP A 482 -21.63 45.92 9.41
C ASP A 482 -20.87 46.94 10.29
N GLY A 483 -21.52 48.07 10.57
CA GLY A 483 -20.96 49.15 11.40
C GLY A 483 -20.07 50.16 10.67
N GLU A 484 -19.80 50.00 9.37
CA GLU A 484 -19.08 51.00 8.59
C GLU A 484 -20.02 52.01 7.91
N THR A 485 -19.62 53.29 7.88
CA THR A 485 -20.34 54.33 7.14
C THR A 485 -20.30 54.04 5.64
N PRO A 486 -21.46 53.98 4.94
CA PRO A 486 -21.50 53.72 3.50
C PRO A 486 -20.66 54.73 2.71
N LYS A 487 -19.84 54.23 1.78
CA LYS A 487 -19.08 55.07 0.84
C LYS A 487 -19.93 55.37 -0.39
N LEU A 488 -19.57 56.44 -1.10
CA LEU A 488 -20.37 57.03 -2.16
C LEU A 488 -19.46 57.31 -3.37
N TYR A 489 -19.78 56.67 -4.49
CA TYR A 489 -19.05 56.81 -5.74
C TYR A 489 -19.20 58.24 -6.29
N GLY A 490 -18.10 58.84 -6.73
CA GLY A 490 -18.00 60.24 -7.16
C GLY A 490 -17.71 61.25 -6.04
N ARG A 491 -17.80 60.84 -4.76
CA ARG A 491 -17.38 61.67 -3.62
C ARG A 491 -16.15 61.10 -2.90
N HIS A 492 -16.18 59.82 -2.59
CA HIS A 492 -15.13 59.16 -1.80
C HIS A 492 -14.10 58.44 -2.68
N PHE A 493 -14.53 57.93 -3.82
CA PHE A 493 -13.71 57.28 -4.84
C PHE A 493 -14.41 57.40 -6.20
N ASP A 494 -13.67 57.28 -7.30
CA ASP A 494 -14.21 57.32 -8.66
C ASP A 494 -13.51 56.31 -9.59
N HIS A 495 -13.79 56.35 -10.89
CA HIS A 495 -13.24 55.41 -11.86
C HIS A 495 -11.73 55.54 -12.12
N ASN A 496 -11.10 56.63 -11.68
CA ASN A 496 -9.65 56.79 -11.76
C ASN A 496 -8.94 56.03 -10.62
N ASP A 497 -9.68 55.66 -9.58
CA ASP A 497 -9.16 54.90 -8.45
C ASP A 497 -9.16 53.38 -8.77
N LEU A 498 -8.08 52.70 -8.36
CA LEU A 498 -8.01 51.24 -8.41
C LEU A 498 -8.65 50.63 -7.17
N MET A 499 -9.50 49.63 -7.38
CA MET A 499 -10.02 48.81 -6.29
C MET A 499 -9.19 47.54 -6.19
N VAL A 500 -8.77 47.18 -4.99
CA VAL A 500 -8.01 45.94 -4.74
C VAL A 500 -8.63 45.15 -3.61
N SER A 501 -8.37 43.84 -3.56
CA SER A 501 -8.79 43.05 -2.42
C SER A 501 -8.04 43.46 -1.15
N LYS A 502 -8.80 43.64 -0.07
CA LYS A 502 -8.29 44.01 1.25
C LYS A 502 -7.81 42.75 1.96
N ILE A 503 -6.51 42.47 1.87
CA ILE A 503 -5.89 41.31 2.50
C ILE A 503 -5.39 41.65 3.91
N SER A 504 -5.36 40.64 4.77
CA SER A 504 -4.78 40.66 6.12
C SER A 504 -3.71 39.57 6.27
N ARG A 505 -2.87 39.65 7.30
CA ARG A 505 -1.90 38.59 7.62
C ARG A 505 -2.55 37.21 7.74
N GLU A 506 -3.65 37.14 8.47
CA GLU A 506 -4.44 35.93 8.67
C GLU A 506 -4.98 35.36 7.35
N SER A 507 -5.52 36.20 6.47
CA SER A 507 -6.00 35.77 5.15
C SER A 507 -4.86 35.24 4.27
N ILE A 508 -3.66 35.83 4.33
CA ILE A 508 -2.49 35.36 3.57
C ILE A 508 -2.04 33.99 4.06
N ASP A 509 -1.98 33.79 5.39
CA ASP A 509 -1.57 32.52 5.99
C ASP A 509 -2.61 31.42 5.65
N VAL A 510 -3.91 31.71 5.74
CA VAL A 510 -4.99 30.81 5.27
C VAL A 510 -4.86 30.46 3.79
N MET A 511 -4.61 31.46 2.93
CA MET A 511 -4.44 31.23 1.49
C MET A 511 -3.21 30.36 1.21
N LYS A 512 -2.12 30.54 1.97
CA LYS A 512 -0.89 29.76 1.83
C LYS A 512 -1.09 28.30 2.28
N GLU A 513 -1.81 28.07 3.36
CA GLU A 513 -1.96 26.74 3.97
C GLU A 513 -3.06 25.89 3.33
N HIS A 514 -4.16 26.50 2.87
CA HIS A 514 -5.35 25.75 2.46
C HIS A 514 -5.82 25.99 1.01
N PHE A 515 -5.44 27.12 0.40
CA PHE A 515 -5.95 27.54 -0.92
C PHE A 515 -4.85 27.82 -1.95
N ARG A 516 -3.59 27.47 -1.66
CA ARG A 516 -2.45 27.78 -2.52
C ARG A 516 -2.56 27.17 -3.92
N SER A 517 -3.22 26.03 -4.05
CA SER A 517 -3.50 25.35 -5.33
C SER A 517 -4.45 26.12 -6.24
N ASP A 518 -5.30 26.99 -5.67
CA ASP A 518 -6.30 27.74 -6.44
C ASP A 518 -5.70 28.98 -7.13
N LEU A 519 -4.47 29.36 -6.75
CA LEU A 519 -3.76 30.55 -7.22
C LEU A 519 -2.67 30.18 -8.22
N THR A 520 -2.69 30.84 -9.37
CA THR A 520 -1.59 30.78 -10.34
C THR A 520 -0.34 31.48 -9.79
N LYS A 521 0.80 31.33 -10.47
CA LYS A 521 2.03 32.05 -10.10
C LYS A 521 1.85 33.56 -10.16
N GLU A 522 1.03 34.06 -11.10
CA GLU A 522 0.73 35.48 -11.26
C GLU A 522 -0.20 35.98 -10.15
N ASP A 523 -1.22 35.21 -9.79
CA ASP A 523 -2.10 35.55 -8.66
C ASP A 523 -1.30 35.65 -7.34
N TRP A 524 -0.35 34.74 -7.13
CA TRP A 524 0.51 34.79 -5.94
C TRP A 524 1.49 35.98 -5.99
N LYS A 525 1.96 36.38 -7.17
CA LYS A 525 2.76 37.59 -7.32
C LYS A 525 1.96 38.84 -6.97
N LEU A 526 0.69 38.90 -7.37
CA LEU A 526 -0.23 39.96 -6.94
C LEU A 526 -0.47 39.93 -5.43
N MET A 527 -0.62 38.76 -4.81
CA MET A 527 -0.70 38.63 -3.34
C MET A 527 0.51 39.28 -2.65
N LEU A 528 1.72 39.08 -3.18
CA LEU A 528 2.94 39.69 -2.64
C LEU A 528 3.03 41.21 -2.91
N GLU A 529 2.51 41.69 -4.03
CA GLU A 529 2.37 43.11 -4.33
C GLU A 529 1.44 43.79 -3.33
N LEU A 530 0.25 43.21 -3.11
CA LEU A 530 -0.73 43.70 -2.14
C LEU A 530 -0.18 43.63 -0.71
N LYS A 531 0.59 42.58 -0.36
CA LYS A 531 1.23 42.47 0.96
C LYS A 531 2.14 43.67 1.24
N LYS A 532 2.92 44.11 0.24
CA LYS A 532 3.77 45.31 0.33
C LYS A 532 2.95 46.59 0.36
N LEU A 533 1.87 46.66 -0.43
CA LEU A 533 1.00 47.83 -0.50
C LEU A 533 0.34 48.16 0.86
N PHE A 534 0.00 47.13 1.63
CA PHE A 534 -0.64 47.27 2.95
C PHE A 534 0.35 47.23 4.13
N ASP A 535 1.66 47.26 3.88
CA ASP A 535 2.69 47.17 4.93
C ASP A 535 2.49 45.98 5.90
N ILE A 536 2.02 44.84 5.38
CA ILE A 536 1.82 43.62 6.16
C ILE A 536 3.15 42.87 6.22
N PHE A 537 3.80 42.81 7.37
CA PHE A 537 5.09 42.11 7.53
C PHE A 537 4.94 40.62 7.85
#